data_AF-A0A4R5FC92-F1
#
_entry.id   AF-A0A4R5FC92-F1
#
_cell.length_a   1.000
_cell.length_b   1.000
_cell.length_c   1.000
_cell.angle_alpha   90.00
_cell.angle_beta   90.00
_cell.angle_gamma   90.00
#
_symmetry.space_group_name_H-M   'P 1'
#
loop_
_entity.id
_entity.type
_entity.pdbx_description
1 polymer ?
#
loop_
_entity_poly.entity_id
_entity_poly.type
_entity_poly.pdbx_seq_one_letter_code
_entity_poly.pdbx_strand_id
1 'polypeptide(L)'
;MPRMKEITEELAKVLIPEPARGEDESDDDYKARVKSAGEARNALVGELMMAAGASATEDPVLARLVELAAQKREIQRQIRLITAYAREFVRPEPYRLRALAEAAGMSISTIRNVYDTEDKITVATRIRRKDVKSTVHPVVGDQWWRLPARPTTGDAAPFP
;
A
#
# COMPACT_ATOMS: atom_id res chain seq x y z
N MET A 1 -5.81 -25.36 20.25
CA MET A 1 -5.38 -24.00 19.86
C MET A 1 -6.37 -22.91 20.35
N PRO A 2 -6.77 -22.84 21.63
CA PRO A 2 -7.74 -21.82 22.10
C PRO A 2 -7.17 -20.40 22.07
N ARG A 3 -5.86 -20.24 22.38
CA ARG A 3 -5.17 -18.94 22.41
C ARG A 3 -5.15 -18.21 21.07
N MET A 4 -4.99 -18.95 19.97
CA MET A 4 -4.91 -18.34 18.63
C MET A 4 -6.25 -17.72 18.24
N LYS A 5 -7.36 -18.38 18.57
CA LYS A 5 -8.70 -17.88 18.32
C LYS A 5 -8.98 -16.59 19.11
N GLU A 6 -8.62 -16.57 20.39
CA GLU A 6 -8.73 -15.38 21.24
C GLU A 6 -7.93 -14.20 20.66
N ILE A 7 -6.66 -14.42 20.27
CA ILE A 7 -5.82 -13.38 19.65
C ILE A 7 -6.45 -12.85 18.36
N THR A 8 -6.98 -13.72 17.49
CA THR A 8 -7.64 -13.27 16.25
C THR A 8 -8.91 -12.46 16.51
N GLU A 9 -9.70 -12.84 17.52
CA GLU A 9 -10.91 -12.10 17.90
C GLU A 9 -10.58 -10.72 18.50
N GLU A 10 -9.57 -10.65 19.34
CA GLU A 10 -9.07 -9.38 19.91
C GLU A 10 -8.49 -8.49 18.81
N LEU A 11 -7.66 -9.03 17.92
CA LEU A 11 -7.10 -8.28 16.79
C LEU A 11 -8.20 -7.77 15.86
N ALA A 12 -9.24 -8.56 15.60
CA ALA A 12 -10.38 -8.12 14.80
C ALA A 12 -11.12 -6.93 15.44
N LYS A 13 -11.25 -6.88 16.78
CA LYS A 13 -11.83 -5.74 17.50
C LYS A 13 -10.94 -4.49 17.43
N VAL A 14 -9.62 -4.65 17.40
CA VAL A 14 -8.68 -3.53 17.22
C VAL A 14 -8.77 -2.95 15.81
N LEU A 15 -8.85 -3.80 14.79
CA LEU A 15 -8.89 -3.38 13.39
C LEU A 15 -10.28 -2.88 12.96
N ILE A 16 -11.35 -3.40 13.57
CA ILE A 16 -12.74 -3.01 13.33
C ILE A 16 -13.37 -2.66 14.69
N PRO A 17 -13.22 -1.39 15.13
CA PRO A 17 -13.76 -0.97 16.40
C PRO A 17 -15.29 -0.97 16.39
N GLU A 18 -15.87 -0.98 17.59
CA GLU A 18 -17.32 -0.86 17.73
C GLU A 18 -17.78 0.51 17.21
N PRO A 19 -18.80 0.56 16.33
CA PRO A 19 -19.27 1.83 15.80
C PRO A 19 -19.82 2.68 16.95
N ALA A 20 -19.37 3.93 17.03
CA ALA A 20 -19.99 4.90 17.93
C ALA A 20 -21.43 5.19 17.46
N ARG A 21 -22.31 5.42 18.43
CA ARG A 21 -23.69 5.84 18.20
C ARG A 21 -23.73 7.30 17.75
N GLY A 22 -24.41 7.58 16.66
CA GLY A 22 -24.67 8.96 16.23
C GLY A 22 -25.72 9.65 17.12
N GLU A 23 -25.59 10.96 17.31
CA GLU A 23 -26.54 11.77 18.12
C GLU A 23 -27.98 11.68 17.59
N ASP A 24 -28.14 11.74 16.27
CA ASP A 24 -29.44 11.68 15.57
C ASP A 24 -29.73 10.30 14.94
N GLU A 25 -28.96 9.28 15.30
CA GLU A 25 -29.08 7.95 14.72
C GLU A 25 -30.22 7.15 15.38
N SER A 26 -31.06 6.55 14.54
CA SER A 26 -32.12 5.67 15.03
C SER A 26 -31.51 4.42 15.68
N ASP A 27 -32.23 3.84 16.64
CA ASP A 27 -31.80 2.58 17.28
C ASP A 27 -31.60 1.45 16.27
N ASP A 28 -32.41 1.42 15.20
CA ASP A 28 -32.35 0.38 14.19
C ASP A 28 -31.14 0.54 13.26
N ASP A 29 -30.82 1.78 12.87
CA ASP A 29 -29.60 2.08 12.09
C ASP A 29 -28.33 1.77 12.88
N TYR A 30 -28.31 2.15 14.17
CA TYR A 30 -27.22 1.83 15.07
C TYR A 30 -27.03 0.30 15.20
N LYS A 31 -28.12 -0.46 15.43
CA LYS A 31 -28.07 -1.92 15.50
C LYS A 31 -27.60 -2.55 14.19
N ALA A 32 -28.04 -2.03 13.04
CA ALA A 32 -27.60 -2.50 11.73
C ALA A 32 -26.09 -2.31 11.54
N ARG A 33 -25.53 -1.16 11.94
CA ARG A 33 -24.08 -0.90 11.92
C ARG A 33 -23.31 -1.80 12.89
N VAL A 34 -23.79 -1.98 14.12
CA VAL A 34 -23.17 -2.89 15.10
C VAL A 34 -23.15 -4.32 14.56
N LYS A 35 -24.25 -4.77 13.96
CA LYS A 35 -24.35 -6.09 13.32
C LYS A 35 -23.36 -6.23 12.16
N SER A 36 -23.33 -5.25 11.26
CA SER A 36 -22.39 -5.22 10.12
C SER A 36 -20.93 -5.24 10.58
N ALA A 37 -20.58 -4.46 11.60
CA ALA A 37 -19.26 -4.49 12.21
C ALA A 37 -18.95 -5.87 12.86
N GLY A 38 -19.93 -6.52 13.47
CA GLY A 38 -19.82 -7.89 13.96
C GLY A 38 -19.54 -8.91 12.86
N GLU A 39 -20.28 -8.85 11.76
CA GLU A 39 -20.08 -9.72 10.59
C GLU A 39 -18.70 -9.50 9.96
N ALA A 40 -18.27 -8.24 9.81
CA ALA A 40 -16.95 -7.90 9.29
C ALA A 40 -15.82 -8.41 10.21
N ARG A 41 -15.98 -8.35 11.54
CA ARG A 41 -15.03 -8.94 12.49
C ARG A 41 -14.94 -10.46 12.35
N ASN A 42 -16.07 -11.15 12.22
CA ASN A 42 -16.08 -12.59 12.05
C ASN A 42 -15.40 -13.03 10.75
N ALA A 43 -15.62 -12.29 9.66
CA ALA A 43 -14.92 -12.51 8.40
C ALA A 43 -13.40 -12.33 8.56
N LEU A 44 -12.99 -11.23 9.21
CA LEU A 44 -11.58 -10.93 9.48
C LEU A 44 -10.90 -11.98 10.37
N VAL A 45 -11.59 -12.54 11.36
CA VAL A 45 -11.06 -13.66 12.17
C VAL A 45 -10.72 -14.86 11.28
N GLY A 46 -11.60 -15.20 10.34
CA GLY A 46 -11.35 -16.27 9.37
C GLY A 46 -10.13 -15.99 8.49
N GLU A 47 -10.03 -14.77 7.96
CA GLU A 47 -8.87 -14.33 7.17
C GLU A 47 -7.56 -14.42 7.98
N LEU A 48 -7.55 -13.93 9.22
CA LEU A 48 -6.38 -13.96 10.10
C LEU A 48 -5.95 -15.39 10.44
N MET A 49 -6.89 -16.31 10.67
CA MET A 49 -6.57 -17.72 10.90
C MET A 49 -5.98 -18.38 9.66
N MET A 50 -6.52 -18.11 8.48
CA MET A 50 -6.00 -18.62 7.21
C MET A 50 -4.60 -18.08 6.93
N ALA A 51 -4.40 -16.77 7.12
CA ALA A 51 -3.10 -16.12 6.96
C ALA A 51 -2.06 -16.67 7.94
N ALA A 52 -2.44 -16.88 9.20
CA ALA A 52 -1.59 -17.52 10.19
C ALA A 52 -1.18 -18.93 9.75
N GLY A 53 -2.14 -19.77 9.36
CA GLY A 53 -1.87 -21.15 8.93
C GLY A 53 -1.05 -21.26 7.65
N ALA A 54 -1.06 -20.24 6.78
CA ALA A 54 -0.22 -20.16 5.60
C ALA A 54 1.17 -19.54 5.88
N SER A 55 1.38 -18.96 7.06
CA SER A 55 2.63 -18.29 7.44
C SER A 55 3.59 -19.25 8.12
N ALA A 56 4.90 -19.03 7.94
CA ALA A 56 5.94 -19.82 8.60
C ALA A 56 5.96 -19.66 10.13
N THR A 57 5.39 -18.57 10.65
CA THR A 57 5.34 -18.28 12.09
C THR A 57 4.10 -18.85 12.77
N GLU A 58 3.09 -19.29 12.01
CA GLU A 58 1.76 -19.69 12.51
C GLU A 58 1.11 -18.67 13.47
N ASP A 59 1.55 -17.41 13.39
CA ASP A 59 1.14 -16.33 14.28
C ASP A 59 0.28 -15.33 13.49
N PRO A 60 -0.99 -15.11 13.88
CA PRO A 60 -1.91 -14.23 13.16
C PRO A 60 -1.51 -12.74 13.19
N VAL A 61 -0.83 -12.28 14.25
CA VAL A 61 -0.39 -10.88 14.36
C VAL A 61 0.79 -10.67 13.41
N LEU A 62 1.78 -11.57 13.43
CA LEU A 62 2.94 -11.47 12.56
C LEU A 62 2.55 -11.63 11.08
N ALA A 63 1.69 -12.60 10.77
CA ALA A 63 1.15 -12.78 9.42
C ALA A 63 0.48 -11.49 8.92
N ARG A 64 -0.35 -10.86 9.76
CA ARG A 64 -1.00 -9.60 9.39
C ARG A 64 -0.02 -8.45 9.19
N LEU A 65 1.01 -8.34 10.02
CA LEU A 65 2.05 -7.31 9.86
C LEU A 65 2.85 -7.49 8.56
N VAL A 66 3.14 -8.74 8.17
CA VAL A 66 3.81 -9.05 6.90
C VAL A 66 2.95 -8.61 5.71
N GLU A 67 1.65 -8.90 5.72
CA GLU A 67 0.71 -8.43 4.70
C GLU A 67 0.66 -6.90 4.61
N LEU A 68 0.50 -6.23 5.76
CA LEU A 68 0.46 -4.76 5.82
C LEU A 68 1.78 -4.14 5.34
N ALA A 69 2.92 -4.75 5.65
CA ALA A 69 4.22 -4.31 5.15
C ALA A 69 4.31 -4.46 3.62
N ALA A 70 3.81 -5.56 3.06
CA ALA A 70 3.75 -5.77 1.62
C ALA A 70 2.83 -4.73 0.94
N GLN A 71 1.64 -4.50 1.49
CA GLN A 71 0.71 -3.46 1.01
C GLN A 71 1.33 -2.07 1.08
N LYS A 72 2.03 -1.73 2.17
CA LYS A 72 2.75 -0.47 2.31
C LYS A 72 3.81 -0.32 1.21
N ARG A 73 4.61 -1.35 0.93
CA ARG A 73 5.62 -1.31 -0.14
C ARG A 73 4.98 -1.11 -1.52
N GLU A 74 3.85 -1.76 -1.77
CA GLU A 74 3.11 -1.62 -3.02
C GLU A 74 2.52 -0.21 -3.19
N ILE A 75 1.90 0.34 -2.16
CA ILE A 75 1.40 1.72 -2.15
C ILE A 75 2.56 2.70 -2.42
N GLN A 76 3.71 2.51 -1.76
CA GLN A 76 4.89 3.34 -2.00
C GLN A 76 5.38 3.22 -3.46
N ARG A 77 5.34 2.03 -4.05
CA ARG A 77 5.66 1.83 -5.47
C ARG A 77 4.69 2.59 -6.38
N GLN A 78 3.40 2.58 -6.08
CA GLN A 78 2.41 3.33 -6.84
C GLN A 78 2.62 4.84 -6.74
N ILE A 79 2.90 5.37 -5.54
CA ILE A 79 3.22 6.80 -5.34
C ILE A 79 4.40 7.22 -6.22
N ARG A 80 5.46 6.40 -6.28
CA ARG A 80 6.63 6.68 -7.14
C ARG A 80 6.27 6.77 -8.61
N LEU A 81 5.56 5.77 -9.13
CA LEU A 81 5.18 5.72 -10.55
C LEU A 81 4.23 6.85 -10.93
N ILE A 82 3.26 7.18 -10.08
CA ILE A 82 2.33 8.30 -10.31
C ILE A 82 3.09 9.62 -10.31
N THR A 83 4.01 9.81 -9.36
CA THR A 83 4.83 11.03 -9.28
C THR A 83 5.75 11.16 -10.50
N ALA A 84 6.39 10.07 -10.92
CA ALA A 84 7.22 10.04 -12.14
C ALA A 84 6.38 10.40 -13.39
N TYR A 85 5.18 9.81 -13.52
CA TYR A 85 4.24 10.13 -14.59
C TYR A 85 3.86 11.61 -14.60
N ALA A 86 3.41 12.12 -13.45
CA ALA A 86 2.91 13.49 -13.30
C ALA A 86 3.97 14.55 -13.62
N ARG A 87 5.25 14.25 -13.36
CA ARG A 87 6.36 15.19 -13.56
C ARG A 87 7.05 15.08 -14.91
N GLU A 88 7.18 13.87 -15.43
CA GLU A 88 8.03 13.63 -16.60
C GLU A 88 7.22 13.36 -17.87
N PHE A 89 5.92 13.06 -17.78
CA PHE A 89 5.12 12.63 -18.93
C PHE A 89 3.87 13.49 -19.19
N VAL A 90 3.43 14.31 -18.23
CA VAL A 90 2.28 15.22 -18.42
C VAL A 90 2.72 16.51 -19.15
N ARG A 91 1.90 16.95 -20.10
CA ARG A 91 2.01 18.22 -20.85
C ARG A 91 0.64 18.92 -20.88
N PRO A 92 0.57 20.26 -21.04
CA PRO A 92 1.66 21.21 -21.32
C PRO A 92 2.52 21.60 -20.11
N GLU A 93 1.96 21.63 -18.91
CA GLU A 93 2.70 21.90 -17.67
C GLU A 93 2.73 20.66 -16.76
N PRO A 94 3.91 20.19 -16.34
CA PRO A 94 4.02 19.16 -15.31
C PRO A 94 3.41 19.61 -13.98
N TYR A 95 2.87 18.65 -13.22
CA TYR A 95 2.32 18.96 -11.90
C TYR A 95 3.41 19.53 -10.97
N ARG A 96 3.04 20.60 -10.24
CA ARG A 96 3.94 21.25 -9.28
C ARG A 96 4.25 20.32 -8.12
N LEU A 97 5.51 20.33 -7.69
CA LEU A 97 5.99 19.54 -6.54
C LEU A 97 5.14 19.73 -5.28
N ARG A 98 4.69 20.96 -5.01
CA ARG A 98 3.85 21.27 -3.85
C ARG A 98 2.52 20.53 -3.88
N ALA A 99 1.84 20.51 -5.03
CA ALA A 99 0.55 19.83 -5.18
C ALA A 99 0.69 18.31 -5.04
N LEU A 100 1.77 17.73 -5.57
CA LEU A 100 2.07 16.31 -5.42
C LEU A 100 2.41 15.93 -3.98
N ALA A 101 3.17 16.77 -3.28
CA ALA A 101 3.50 16.60 -1.86
C ALA A 101 2.25 16.62 -0.97
N GLU A 102 1.38 17.61 -1.20
CA GLU A 102 0.11 17.72 -0.48
C GLU A 102 -0.81 16.51 -0.74
N ALA A 103 -1.00 16.13 -2.01
CA ALA A 103 -1.83 14.99 -2.36
C ALA A 103 -1.28 13.63 -1.85
N ALA A 104 0.03 13.49 -1.76
CA ALA A 104 0.67 12.27 -1.27
C ALA A 104 0.85 12.24 0.26
N GLY A 105 0.52 13.33 0.98
CA GLY A 105 0.79 13.46 2.42
C GLY A 105 2.29 13.41 2.75
N MET A 106 3.15 13.87 1.84
CA MET A 106 4.60 13.80 1.96
C MET A 106 5.24 15.19 1.96
N SER A 107 6.46 15.30 2.48
CA SER A 107 7.22 16.55 2.36
C SER A 107 7.64 16.80 0.90
N ILE A 108 7.79 18.07 0.54
CA ILE A 108 8.33 18.46 -0.79
C ILE A 108 9.73 17.86 -1.03
N SER A 109 10.55 17.77 0.03
CA SER A 109 11.88 17.16 -0.04
C SER A 109 11.78 15.67 -0.40
N THR A 110 10.88 14.94 0.25
CA THR A 110 10.62 13.52 -0.01
C THR A 110 10.12 13.30 -1.43
N ILE A 111 9.10 14.05 -1.87
CA ILE A 111 8.54 13.91 -3.24
C ILE A 111 9.56 14.22 -4.33
N ARG A 112 10.50 15.14 -4.09
CA ARG A 112 11.54 15.45 -5.07
C ARG A 112 12.38 14.23 -5.42
N ASN A 113 12.65 13.36 -4.45
CA ASN A 113 13.55 12.21 -4.56
C ASN A 113 12.81 10.86 -4.48
N VAL A 114 11.48 10.87 -4.54
CA VAL A 114 10.69 9.66 -4.28
C VAL A 114 10.87 8.62 -5.38
N TYR A 115 11.01 9.07 -6.63
CA TYR A 115 11.17 8.23 -7.82
C TYR A 115 12.55 8.40 -8.48
N ASP A 116 13.00 7.37 -9.17
CA ASP A 116 14.30 7.33 -9.87
C ASP A 116 14.14 7.10 -11.38
N THR A 117 15.25 6.82 -12.07
CA THR A 117 15.26 6.55 -13.51
C THR A 117 14.55 5.24 -13.86
N GLU A 118 14.57 4.22 -13.00
CA GLU A 118 13.89 2.94 -13.24
C GLU A 118 12.37 3.14 -13.18
N ASP A 119 11.88 3.94 -12.24
CA ASP A 119 10.47 4.32 -12.16
C ASP A 119 10.05 5.05 -13.46
N LYS A 120 10.90 5.94 -14.00
CA LYS A 120 10.63 6.61 -15.29
C LYS A 120 10.55 5.62 -16.44
N ILE A 121 11.49 4.67 -16.54
CA ILE A 121 11.50 3.65 -17.59
C ILE A 121 10.26 2.76 -17.49
N THR A 122 9.87 2.39 -16.27
CA THR A 122 8.67 1.61 -15.99
C THR A 122 7.43 2.35 -16.48
N VAL A 123 7.29 3.64 -16.16
CA VAL A 123 6.20 4.46 -16.68
C VAL A 123 6.24 4.52 -18.20
N ALA A 124 7.38 4.90 -18.80
CA ALA A 124 7.55 5.03 -20.24
C ALA A 124 7.13 3.75 -20.99
N THR A 125 7.53 2.60 -20.48
CA THR A 125 7.23 1.28 -21.04
C THR A 125 5.74 0.96 -20.93
N ARG A 126 5.11 1.22 -19.77
CA ARG A 126 3.67 0.98 -19.56
C ARG A 126 2.79 1.85 -20.46
N ILE A 127 3.14 3.12 -20.63
CA ILE A 127 2.37 4.05 -21.47
C ILE A 127 2.84 4.10 -22.93
N ARG A 128 3.89 3.32 -23.27
CA ARG A 128 4.57 3.29 -24.59
C ARG A 128 4.92 4.68 -25.14
N ARG A 129 5.36 5.58 -24.27
CA ARG A 129 5.68 6.98 -24.61
C ARG A 129 6.98 7.38 -23.95
N LYS A 130 7.79 8.16 -24.66
CA LYS A 130 8.97 8.82 -24.10
C LYS A 130 8.57 9.94 -23.13
N ASP A 131 9.47 10.27 -22.22
CA ASP A 131 9.27 11.42 -21.34
C ASP A 131 9.31 12.75 -22.12
N VAL A 132 8.85 13.82 -21.47
CA VAL A 132 8.78 15.16 -22.02
C VAL A 132 10.14 15.66 -22.48
N LYS A 133 11.21 15.25 -21.78
CA LYS A 133 12.60 15.63 -22.06
C LYS A 133 13.30 14.68 -23.05
N SER A 134 12.63 13.63 -23.52
CA SER A 134 13.22 12.55 -24.34
C SER A 134 14.51 11.96 -23.75
N THR A 135 14.62 11.94 -22.42
CA THR A 135 15.72 11.32 -21.67
C THR A 135 15.45 9.83 -21.44
N VAL A 136 14.18 9.41 -21.45
CA VAL A 136 13.77 8.03 -21.20
C VAL A 136 12.88 7.55 -22.33
N HIS A 137 13.22 6.38 -22.87
CA HIS A 137 12.48 5.70 -23.94
C HIS A 137 11.75 4.47 -23.40
N PRO A 138 10.59 4.11 -23.97
CA PRO A 138 9.95 2.84 -23.66
C PRO A 138 10.88 1.69 -24.06
N VAL A 139 11.04 0.71 -23.17
CA VAL A 139 11.75 -0.53 -23.52
C VAL A 139 10.80 -1.39 -24.35
N VAL A 140 11.23 -1.78 -25.56
CA VAL A 140 10.46 -2.63 -26.48
C VAL A 140 11.13 -4.01 -26.54
N GLY A 141 10.42 -5.06 -26.14
CA GLY A 141 10.90 -6.46 -26.15
C GLY A 141 11.41 -6.99 -24.79
N ASP A 142 12.02 -8.18 -24.79
CA ASP A 142 12.46 -8.98 -23.62
C ASP A 142 13.60 -8.36 -22.77
N GLN A 143 13.83 -7.05 -22.83
CA GLN A 143 14.93 -6.39 -22.09
C GLN A 143 14.50 -5.82 -20.73
N TRP A 144 13.28 -6.11 -20.26
CA TRP A 144 12.75 -5.62 -18.98
C TRP A 144 13.49 -6.17 -17.75
N TRP A 145 14.25 -7.27 -17.87
CA TRP A 145 15.06 -7.85 -16.79
C TRP A 145 16.41 -7.16 -16.55
N ARG A 146 16.79 -6.16 -17.38
CA ARG A 146 18.05 -5.40 -17.23
C ARG A 146 17.95 -4.17 -16.32
N LEU A 147 16.77 -3.87 -15.78
CA LEU A 147 16.64 -2.86 -14.74
C LEU A 147 17.19 -3.47 -13.44
N PRO A 148 18.30 -2.94 -12.87
CA PRO A 148 18.76 -3.41 -11.58
C PRO A 148 17.62 -3.20 -10.58
N ALA A 149 17.36 -4.18 -9.71
CA ALA A 149 16.38 -3.95 -8.66
C ALA A 149 16.92 -2.84 -7.75
N ARG A 150 16.15 -1.77 -7.56
CA ARG A 150 16.43 -0.75 -6.54
C ARG A 150 16.88 -1.42 -5.24
N PRO A 151 18.06 -1.09 -4.68
CA PRO A 151 18.39 -1.51 -3.33
C PRO A 151 17.37 -0.88 -2.40
N THR A 152 16.55 -1.71 -1.76
CA THR A 152 15.64 -1.29 -0.70
C THR A 152 16.47 -0.72 0.44
N THR A 153 16.60 0.60 0.49
CA THR A 153 17.06 1.31 1.70
C THR A 153 16.03 1.03 2.80
N GLY A 154 16.22 -0.07 3.53
CA GLY A 154 15.23 -0.59 4.47
C GLY A 154 15.36 -2.09 4.76
N ASP A 155 16.19 -2.83 4.03
CA ASP A 155 16.57 -4.19 4.43
C ASP A 155 17.67 -4.08 5.51
N ALA A 156 17.24 -3.81 6.75
CA ALA A 156 18.05 -4.16 7.89
C ALA A 156 18.19 -5.68 7.86
N ALA A 157 19.44 -6.14 7.69
CA ALA A 157 19.78 -7.56 7.71
C ALA A 157 19.10 -8.27 8.90
N PRO A 158 18.67 -9.53 8.75
CA PRO A 158 18.28 -10.33 9.90
C PRO A 158 19.49 -10.38 10.85
N PHE A 159 19.26 -9.94 12.10
CA PHE A 159 20.26 -10.06 13.15
C PHE A 159 20.63 -11.55 13.32
N PRO A 160 21.93 -11.87 13.53
CA PRO A 160 22.38 -13.24 13.81
C PRO A 160 21.86 -13.76 15.15
#